data_AF-A0A430R8Q9-F1
#
_entry.id   AF-A0A430R8Q9-F1
#
_cell.length_a   1.000
_cell.length_b   1.000
_cell.length_c   1.000
_cell.angle_alpha   90.00
_cell.angle_beta   90.00
_cell.angle_gamma   90.00
#
_symmetry.space_group_name_H-M   'P 1'
#
loop_
_entity.id
_entity.type
_entity.pdbx_description
1 polymer ?
#
loop_
_entity_poly.entity_id
_entity_poly.type
_entity_poly.pdbx_seq_one_letter_code
_entity_poly.pdbx_strand_id
1 'polypeptide(L)' 'KGMSGGSLAVGPEGRILAEAPLFEEAALLFDLDRERIPPVRYDSPLLSDLEAALPLLLPDLERVLGKEGG' A
#
# COMPACT_ATOMS: atom_id res chain seq x y z
N LYS A 1 17.49 14.27 -18.59
CA LYS A 1 16.17 14.35 -17.93
C LYS A 1 16.44 14.49 -16.44
N GLY A 2 15.93 15.53 -15.78
CA GLY A 2 16.16 15.75 -14.34
C GLY A 2 15.19 14.94 -13.48
N MET A 3 15.57 14.68 -12.24
CA MET A 3 14.67 14.10 -11.22
C MET A 3 13.94 15.25 -10.53
N SER A 4 12.62 15.14 -10.37
CA SER A 4 11.78 16.20 -9.80
C SER A 4 11.77 16.26 -8.28
N GLY A 5 12.35 15.28 -7.58
CA GLY A 5 12.09 15.13 -6.15
C GLY A 5 10.63 14.75 -5.91
N GLY A 6 9.99 15.36 -4.89
CA GLY A 6 8.59 15.07 -4.54
C GLY A 6 8.42 13.87 -3.60
N SER A 7 9.38 13.65 -2.70
CA SER A 7 9.26 12.63 -1.65
C SER A 7 7.99 12.85 -0.82
N LEU A 8 7.32 11.76 -0.45
CA LEU A 8 6.03 11.77 0.23
C LEU A 8 6.02 10.77 1.39
N ALA A 9 5.47 11.18 2.52
CA ALA A 9 5.11 10.31 3.63
C ALA A 9 3.58 10.19 3.70
N VAL A 10 3.07 8.95 3.76
CA VAL A 10 1.63 8.66 3.79
C VAL A 10 1.33 7.75 4.97
N GLY A 11 0.30 8.09 5.73
CA GLY A 11 -0.17 7.31 6.87
C GLY A 11 -0.95 6.05 6.47
N PRO A 12 -1.23 5.15 7.43
CA PRO A 12 -1.93 3.91 7.16
C PRO A 12 -3.35 4.10 6.61
N GLU A 13 -3.99 5.25 6.87
CA GLU A 13 -5.29 5.63 6.30
C GLU A 13 -5.20 6.19 4.86
N GLY A 14 -4.01 6.24 4.27
CA GLY A 14 -3.79 6.83 2.94
C GLY A 14 -3.70 8.36 2.93
N ARG A 15 -3.60 9.00 4.10
CA ARG A 15 -3.47 10.46 4.22
C ARG A 15 -2.02 10.91 4.12
N ILE A 16 -1.78 12.01 3.40
CA ILE A 16 -0.44 12.63 3.32
C ILE A 16 -0.07 13.20 4.68
N LEU A 17 1.12 12.82 5.16
CA LEU A 17 1.70 13.29 6.43
C LEU A 17 2.77 14.36 6.19
N ALA A 18 3.54 14.24 5.10
CA ALA A 18 4.56 15.20 4.70
C ALA A 18 4.88 15.06 3.21
N GLU A 19 5.22 16.18 2.55
CA GLU A 19 5.58 16.23 1.14
C GLU A 19 6.78 17.17 0.94
N ALA A 20 7.75 16.76 0.13
CA ALA A 20 8.90 17.57 -0.24
C ALA A 20 8.59 18.43 -1.49
N PRO A 21 9.13 19.66 -1.57
CA PRO A 21 8.96 20.50 -2.75
C PRO A 21 9.56 19.86 -4.02
N LEU A 22 8.98 20.21 -5.16
CA LEU A 22 9.47 19.75 -6.46
C LEU A 22 10.68 20.59 -6.90
N PHE A 23 11.66 19.92 -7.49
CA PHE A 23 12.87 20.52 -8.08
C PHE A 23 13.74 21.32 -7.08
N GLU A 24 13.53 21.11 -5.78
CA GLU A 24 14.30 21.74 -4.70
C GLU A 24 14.97 20.66 -3.83
N GLU A 25 16.14 20.98 -3.29
CA GLU A 25 16.81 20.12 -2.30
C GLU A 25 16.14 20.31 -0.93
N ALA A 26 15.69 19.22 -0.32
CA ALA A 26 15.00 19.26 0.96
C ALA A 26 15.27 18.02 1.80
N ALA A 27 15.27 18.18 3.12
CA ALA A 27 15.21 17.08 4.08
C ALA A 27 13.78 17.00 4.64
N LEU A 28 13.06 15.91 4.33
CA LEU A 28 11.71 15.68 4.81
C LEU A 28 11.74 14.85 6.10
N LEU A 29 11.31 15.47 7.21
CA LEU A 29 11.22 14.84 8.54
C LEU A 29 9.75 14.72 8.94
N PHE A 30 9.36 13.57 9.48
CA PHE A 30 8.01 13.35 10.00
C PHE A 30 8.03 12.34 11.15
N ASP A 31 7.06 12.45 12.05
CA ASP A 31 6.84 11.48 13.12
C ASP A 31 5.89 10.38 12.66
N LEU A 32 6.24 9.13 12.96
CA LEU A 32 5.43 7.95 12.65
C LEU A 32 4.82 7.38 13.92
N ASP A 33 3.51 7.56 14.10
CA ASP A 33 2.76 6.86 15.13
C ASP A 33 2.42 5.43 14.69
N ARG A 34 3.10 4.46 15.28
CA ARG A 34 2.92 3.03 14.96
C ARG A 34 1.66 2.46 15.57
N GLU A 35 1.15 3.07 16.64
CA GLU A 35 -0.07 2.62 17.32
C GLU A 35 -1.32 2.87 16.47
N ARG A 36 -1.21 3.67 15.40
CA ARG A 36 -2.26 3.83 14.38
C ARG A 36 -2.40 2.65 13.43
N ILE A 37 -1.38 1.81 13.27
CA ILE A 37 -1.43 0.70 12.29
C ILE A 37 -2.43 -0.39 12.70
N PRO A 38 -2.43 -0.91 13.95
CA PRO A 38 -3.38 -1.94 14.37
C PRO A 38 -4.87 -1.56 14.18
N PRO A 39 -5.35 -0.38 14.63
CA PRO A 39 -6.77 -0.04 14.46
C PRO A 39 -7.18 0.10 13.00
N VAL A 40 -6.33 0.64 12.12
CA VAL A 40 -6.65 0.75 10.68
C VAL A 40 -6.77 -0.63 10.03
N ARG A 41 -5.93 -1.59 10.43
CA ARG A 41 -6.04 -2.98 9.96
C ARG A 41 -7.25 -3.71 10.53
N TYR A 42 -7.69 -3.33 11.73
CA TYR A 42 -8.93 -3.87 12.30
C TYR A 42 -10.16 -3.34 11.55
N ASP A 43 -10.18 -2.04 11.26
CA ASP A 43 -11.29 -1.39 10.54
C ASP A 43 -11.38 -1.84 9.08
N SER A 44 -10.25 -2.20 8.46
CA SER A 44 -10.15 -2.72 7.09
C SER A 44 -9.26 -3.98 7.06
N PRO A 45 -9.80 -5.16 7.40
CA PRO A 45 -9.04 -6.40 7.61
C PRO A 45 -8.65 -7.12 6.31
N LEU A 46 -8.19 -6.36 5.31
CA LEU A 46 -7.94 -6.83 3.94
C LEU A 46 -7.10 -8.11 3.87
N LEU A 47 -6.11 -8.27 4.75
CA LEU A 47 -5.25 -9.45 4.77
C LEU A 47 -5.96 -10.68 5.34
N SER A 48 -6.74 -10.53 6.40
CA SER A 48 -7.51 -11.63 6.98
C SER A 48 -8.66 -12.05 6.05
N ASP A 49 -9.32 -11.07 5.43
CA ASP A 49 -10.33 -11.32 4.41
C ASP A 49 -9.72 -12.07 3.21
N LEU A 50 -8.54 -11.64 2.75
CA LEU A 50 -7.81 -12.32 1.70
C LEU A 50 -7.42 -13.75 2.09
N GLU A 51 -6.90 -13.96 3.30
CA GLU A 51 -6.53 -15.30 3.80
C GLU A 51 -7.73 -16.25 3.84
N ALA A 52 -8.91 -15.75 4.23
CA ALA A 52 -10.14 -16.53 4.24
C ALA A 52 -10.69 -16.80 2.82
N ALA A 53 -10.63 -15.81 1.92
CA ALA A 53 -11.21 -15.92 0.58
C ALA A 53 -10.30 -16.64 -0.42
N LEU A 54 -8.97 -16.49 -0.31
CA LEU A 54 -8.01 -16.98 -1.29
C LEU A 54 -8.11 -18.49 -1.55
N PRO A 55 -8.23 -19.38 -0.54
CA PRO A 55 -8.35 -20.83 -0.80
C PRO A 55 -9.59 -21.20 -1.63
N LEU A 56 -10.66 -20.40 -1.55
CA LEU A 56 -11.89 -20.61 -2.32
C LEU A 56 -11.75 -20.10 -3.77
N LEU A 57 -10.96 -19.04 -3.97
CA LEU A 57 -10.75 -18.39 -5.26
C LEU A 57 -9.59 -19.01 -6.06
N LEU A 58 -8.63 -19.62 -5.38
CA LEU A 58 -7.38 -20.10 -5.97
C LEU A 58 -7.59 -21.11 -7.11
N PRO A 59 -8.50 -22.12 -7.01
CA PRO A 59 -8.72 -23.06 -8.12
C PRO A 59 -9.24 -22.40 -9.40
N ASP A 60 -10.13 -21.41 -9.26
CA ASP A 60 -10.65 -20.66 -10.40
C ASP A 60 -9.59 -19.71 -10.98
N LEU A 61 -8.78 -19.09 -10.12
CA LEU A 61 -7.66 -18.25 -10.53
C LEU A 61 -6.62 -19.06 -11.31
N GLU A 62 -6.23 -20.23 -10.82
CA GLU A 62 -5.33 -21.17 -11.50
C GLU A 62 -5.91 -21.65 -12.83
N ARG A 63 -7.20 -21.96 -12.89
CA ARG A 63 -7.89 -22.36 -14.11
C ARG A 63 -7.88 -21.25 -15.17
N VAL A 64 -8.07 -19.98 -14.77
CA VAL A 64 -8.06 -18.84 -15.69
C VAL A 64 -6.64 -18.52 -16.15
N LEU A 65 -5.67 -18.44 -15.23
CA LEU A 65 -4.27 -18.18 -15.56
C LEU A 65 -3.65 -19.31 -16.39
N GLY A 66 -4.02 -20.57 -16.13
CA GLY A 66 -3.59 -21.73 -16.91
C GLY A 66 -4.22 -21.80 -18.31
N LYS A 67 -5.31 -21.06 -18.58
CA LYS A 67 -5.95 -21.00 -19.90
C LYS A 67 -5.28 -20.02 -20.87
N GLU A 68 -4.39 -19.14 -20.41
CA GLU A 68 -3.64 -18.24 -21.30
C GLU A 68 -2.39 -18.89 -21.92
N GLY A 69 -2.09 -20.15 -21.56
CA GLY A 69 -0.93 -20.90 -22.06
C GLY A 69 -1.22 -22.03 -23.06
N GLY A 70 -2.45 -22.15 -23.58
CA GLY A 70 -2.87 -23.20 -24.52
C GLY A 70 -3.41 -22.69 -25.83
#